data_AF-A0A3C1MRS8-F1
#
_entry.id   AF-A0A3C1MRS8-F1
#
_cell.length_a   1.000
_cell.length_b   1.000
_cell.length_c   1.000
_cell.angle_alpha   90.00
_cell.angle_beta   90.00
_cell.angle_gamma   90.00
#
_symmetry.space_group_name_H-M   'P 1'
#
loop_
_entity.id
_entity.type
_entity.pdbx_description
1 polymer ?
#
loop_
_entity_poly.entity_id
_entity_poly.type
_entity_poly.pdbx_seq_one_letter_code
_entity_poly.pdbx_strand_id
1 'polypeptide(L)'
;KVYEVVMADKKMAVFGVAMNDEQTGDGRWVYKIGGEDYIAGLPYEIYVVGNKSYALYGRYRIAIGWPNLGMDHFARITDVPDAIRETLRGVAQAQ
;
A
#
# COMPACT_ATOMS: atom_id res chain seq x y z
N LYS A 1 -0.73 10.92 -4.66
CA LYS A 1 -1.86 10.26 -5.36
C LYS A 1 -1.36 9.78 -6.71
N VAL A 2 -1.51 8.49 -7.03
CA VAL A 2 -1.06 7.84 -8.28
C VAL A 2 -2.21 7.76 -9.28
N TYR A 3 -3.37 7.33 -8.82
CA TYR A 3 -4.60 7.26 -9.60
C TYR A 3 -5.81 7.48 -8.69
N GLU A 4 -6.95 7.76 -9.30
CA GLU A 4 -8.22 7.91 -8.62
C GLU A 4 -9.34 7.30 -9.47
N VAL A 5 -10.28 6.61 -8.82
CA VAL A 5 -11.48 6.06 -9.46
C VAL A 5 -12.68 6.47 -8.62
N VAL A 6 -13.54 7.32 -9.18
CA VAL A 6 -14.75 7.80 -8.50
C VAL A 6 -15.98 7.12 -9.09
N MET A 7 -16.76 6.47 -8.23
CA MET A 7 -18.04 5.83 -8.54
C MET A 7 -19.12 6.52 -7.72
N ALA A 8 -19.54 7.71 -8.18
CA ALA A 8 -20.46 8.58 -7.45
C ALA A 8 -21.83 7.92 -7.23
N ASP A 9 -22.30 7.13 -8.19
CA ASP A 9 -23.52 6.32 -8.13
C ASP A 9 -23.52 5.33 -6.96
N LYS A 10 -22.34 4.79 -6.62
CA LYS A 10 -22.14 3.86 -5.52
C LYS A 10 -21.66 4.54 -4.23
N LYS A 11 -21.51 5.87 -4.24
CA LYS A 11 -20.87 6.64 -3.15
C LYS A 11 -19.50 6.06 -2.78
N MET A 12 -18.71 5.70 -3.80
CA MET A 12 -17.42 5.08 -3.63
C MET A 12 -16.32 5.84 -4.36
N ALA A 13 -15.14 5.91 -3.76
CA ALA A 13 -13.93 6.40 -4.40
C ALA A 13 -12.73 5.54 -4.01
N VAL A 14 -11.82 5.28 -4.96
CA VAL A 14 -10.57 4.55 -4.73
C VAL A 14 -9.42 5.46 -5.08
N PHE A 15 -8.43 5.54 -4.20
CA PHE A 15 -7.23 6.35 -4.36
C PHE A 15 -6.00 5.48 -4.26
N GLY A 16 -5.16 5.52 -5.29
CA GLY A 16 -3.81 4.94 -5.25
C GLY A 16 -2.83 5.89 -4.55
N VAL A 17 -2.13 5.40 -3.53
CA VAL A 17 -1.15 6.12 -2.71
C VAL A 17 0.22 5.49 -2.93
N ALA A 18 1.16 6.26 -3.47
CA ALA A 18 2.57 5.87 -3.55
C ALA A 18 3.28 6.24 -2.25
N MET A 19 4.11 5.33 -1.75
CA MET A 19 4.92 5.58 -0.55
C MET A 19 6.28 6.13 -0.97
N ASN A 20 6.38 7.45 -1.11
CA ASN A 20 7.57 8.14 -1.61
C ASN A 20 8.50 8.67 -0.50
N ASP A 21 8.24 8.32 0.76
CA ASP A 21 9.07 8.75 1.88
C ASP A 21 10.42 8.00 1.89
N GLU A 22 11.52 8.69 2.14
CA GLU A 22 12.85 8.05 2.14
C GLU A 22 13.02 7.03 3.27
N GLN A 23 12.35 7.25 4.41
CA GLN A 23 12.48 6.42 5.61
C GLN A 23 11.43 5.32 5.67
N THR A 24 10.21 5.57 5.20
CA THR A 24 9.05 4.67 5.33
C THR A 24 8.46 4.23 3.99
N GLY A 25 9.02 4.73 2.89
CA GLY A 25 8.52 4.47 1.54
C GLY A 25 8.98 3.15 0.93
N ASP A 26 8.45 2.90 -0.27
CA ASP A 26 8.58 1.63 -0.96
C ASP A 26 10.02 1.34 -1.40
N GLY A 27 10.76 2.38 -1.75
CA GLY A 27 12.17 2.26 -2.14
C GLY A 27 13.07 1.64 -1.08
N ARG A 28 12.69 1.68 0.20
CA ARG A 28 13.51 1.18 1.31
C ARG A 28 13.44 -0.35 1.47
N TRP A 29 12.39 -0.99 0.99
CA TRP A 29 12.16 -2.42 1.22
C TRP A 29 12.04 -3.24 -0.06
N VAL A 30 11.58 -2.67 -1.17
CA VAL A 30 11.36 -3.39 -2.44
C VAL A 30 12.64 -4.06 -2.95
N TYR A 31 13.79 -3.39 -2.87
CA TYR A 31 15.07 -3.99 -3.28
C TYR A 31 15.56 -5.07 -2.30
N LYS A 32 15.18 -4.99 -1.01
CA LYS A 32 15.61 -5.98 0.00
C LYS A 32 14.99 -7.35 -0.23
N ILE A 33 13.84 -7.38 -0.91
CA ILE A 33 13.11 -8.59 -1.24
C ILE A 33 13.32 -9.04 -2.68
N GLY A 34 14.11 -8.34 -3.51
CA GLY A 34 14.22 -8.65 -4.94
C GLY A 34 12.89 -8.41 -5.69
N GLY A 35 12.15 -7.39 -5.27
CA GLY A 35 10.78 -7.13 -5.71
C GLY A 35 10.65 -6.20 -6.93
N GLU A 36 11.76 -5.81 -7.55
CA GLU A 36 11.83 -4.85 -8.66
C GLU A 36 10.96 -5.23 -9.88
N ASP A 37 10.72 -6.52 -10.11
CA ASP A 37 9.92 -6.99 -11.24
C ASP A 37 8.41 -6.74 -11.08
N TYR A 38 7.94 -6.38 -9.87
CA TYR A 38 6.52 -6.20 -9.55
C TYR A 38 6.17 -4.80 -9.01
N ILE A 39 6.89 -3.77 -9.46
CA ILE A 39 6.70 -2.37 -9.03
C ILE A 39 5.29 -1.81 -9.27
N ALA A 40 4.56 -2.33 -10.25
CA ALA A 40 3.17 -1.92 -10.51
C ALA A 40 2.23 -2.26 -9.34
N GLY A 41 2.64 -3.18 -8.46
CA GLY A 41 1.89 -3.57 -7.27
C GLY A 41 2.03 -2.62 -6.08
N LEU A 42 2.95 -1.63 -6.14
CA LEU A 42 3.32 -0.77 -5.02
C LEU A 42 2.28 0.28 -4.61
N PRO A 43 1.51 0.90 -5.52
CA PRO A 43 0.48 1.83 -5.10
C PRO A 43 -0.52 1.14 -4.16
N TYR A 44 -0.60 1.60 -2.92
CA TYR A 44 -1.57 1.11 -1.93
C TYR A 44 -2.89 1.82 -2.12
N GLU A 45 -3.97 1.11 -1.85
CA GLU A 45 -5.32 1.59 -2.12
C GLU A 45 -6.02 2.02 -0.84
N ILE A 46 -6.54 3.25 -0.86
CA ILE A 46 -7.56 3.71 0.08
C ILE A 46 -8.90 3.71 -0.67
N TYR A 47 -9.88 2.99 -0.14
CA TYR A 47 -11.24 3.01 -0.63
C TYR A 47 -12.15 3.72 0.36
N VAL A 48 -12.86 4.71 -0.12
CA VAL A 48 -13.85 5.49 0.61
C VAL A 48 -15.22 4.99 0.19
N VAL A 49 -16.03 4.54 1.14
CA VAL A 49 -17.40 4.06 0.92
C VAL A 49 -18.32 4.87 1.83
N GLY A 50 -19.17 5.71 1.22
CA GLY A 50 -19.92 6.73 1.94
C GLY A 50 -18.98 7.68 2.69
N ASN A 51 -19.01 7.62 4.03
CA ASN A 51 -18.17 8.46 4.91
C ASN A 51 -17.10 7.66 5.67
N LYS A 52 -16.79 6.43 5.22
CA LYS A 52 -15.79 5.57 5.86
C LYS A 52 -14.66 5.29 4.89
N SER A 53 -13.43 5.48 5.34
CA SER A 53 -12.22 5.10 4.64
C SER A 53 -11.73 3.73 5.11
N TYR A 54 -11.18 2.98 4.17
CA TYR A 54 -10.68 1.63 4.38
C TYR A 54 -9.42 1.41 3.55
N ALA A 55 -8.58 0.49 3.98
CA ALA A 55 -7.41 0.04 3.23
C ALA A 55 -7.19 -1.45 3.48
N LEU A 56 -6.65 -2.17 2.49
CA LEU A 56 -6.22 -3.56 2.70
C LEU A 56 -4.97 -3.57 3.58
N TYR A 57 -4.91 -4.52 4.51
CA TYR A 57 -3.73 -4.65 5.36
C TYR A 57 -2.50 -5.09 4.53
N GLY A 58 -1.40 -4.34 4.67
CA GLY A 58 -0.21 -4.49 3.81
C GLY A 58 0.37 -5.89 3.77
N ARG A 59 0.29 -6.65 4.89
CA ARG A 59 0.78 -8.02 4.98
C ARG A 59 0.21 -8.95 3.89
N TYR A 60 -1.08 -8.84 3.60
CA TYR A 60 -1.73 -9.65 2.56
C TYR A 60 -1.49 -9.08 1.16
N ARG A 61 -1.43 -7.76 1.04
CA ARG A 61 -1.24 -7.08 -0.25
C ARG A 61 0.14 -7.33 -0.84
N ILE A 62 1.17 -7.39 -0.01
CA ILE A 62 2.54 -7.73 -0.43
C ILE A 62 2.61 -9.22 -0.82
N ALA A 63 2.01 -10.13 -0.06
CA ALA A 63 2.00 -11.54 -0.44
C ALA A 63 1.36 -11.81 -1.82
N ILE A 64 0.30 -11.06 -2.18
CA ILE A 64 -0.35 -11.16 -3.49
C ILE A 64 0.49 -10.50 -4.60
N GLY A 65 1.15 -9.38 -4.31
CA GLY A 65 1.97 -8.65 -5.29
C GLY A 65 3.25 -9.38 -5.69
N TRP A 66 3.80 -10.21 -4.80
CA TRP A 66 5.05 -10.93 -5.01
C TRP A 66 4.92 -12.42 -4.66
N PRO A 67 4.28 -13.23 -5.54
CA PRO A 67 3.97 -14.63 -5.26
C PRO A 67 5.21 -15.53 -5.14
N ASN A 68 6.35 -15.09 -5.68
CA ASN A 68 7.59 -15.87 -5.70
C ASN A 68 8.46 -15.66 -4.44
N LEU A 69 8.05 -14.79 -3.51
CA LEU A 69 8.83 -14.53 -2.30
C LEU A 69 8.61 -15.60 -1.25
N GLY A 70 9.74 -16.09 -0.72
CA GLY A 70 9.75 -16.97 0.44
C GLY A 70 9.51 -16.23 1.76
N MET A 71 9.23 -17.00 2.81
CA MET A 71 9.06 -16.48 4.18
C MET A 71 10.31 -15.76 4.72
N ASP A 72 11.49 -16.10 4.21
CA ASP A 72 12.77 -15.45 4.52
C ASP A 72 12.83 -13.98 4.05
N HIS A 73 12.17 -13.65 2.94
CA HIS A 73 12.06 -12.28 2.45
C HIS A 73 11.11 -11.47 3.35
N PHE A 74 9.97 -12.06 3.74
CA PHE A 74 9.01 -11.43 4.64
C PHE A 74 9.58 -11.17 6.04
N ALA A 75 10.48 -12.03 6.54
CA ALA A 75 11.17 -11.82 7.81
C ALA A 75 12.08 -10.57 7.81
N ARG A 76 12.52 -10.08 6.64
CA ARG A 76 13.36 -8.88 6.52
C ARG A 76 12.56 -7.57 6.49
N ILE A 77 11.25 -7.65 6.32
CA ILE A 77 10.35 -6.51 6.12
C ILE A 77 9.18 -6.51 7.10
N THR A 78 9.39 -7.06 8.30
CA THR A 78 8.32 -7.23 9.31
C THR A 78 7.68 -5.92 9.75
N ASP A 79 8.41 -4.81 9.65
CA ASP A 79 7.96 -3.46 10.03
C ASP A 79 7.20 -2.73 8.90
N VAL A 80 7.38 -3.17 7.65
CA VAL A 80 6.78 -2.52 6.46
C VAL A 80 5.26 -2.48 6.50
N PRO A 81 4.52 -3.56 6.85
CA PRO A 81 3.06 -3.53 6.95
C PRO A 81 2.53 -2.47 7.92
N ASP A 82 3.21 -2.26 9.04
CA ASP A 82 2.80 -1.25 10.02
C ASP A 82 3.17 0.16 9.55
N ALA A 83 4.34 0.35 8.93
CA ALA A 83 4.71 1.63 8.32
C ALA A 83 3.70 2.08 7.24
N ILE A 84 3.29 1.18 6.35
CA ILE A 84 2.24 1.43 5.35
C ILE A 84 0.94 1.85 6.03
N ARG A 85 0.54 1.15 7.10
CA ARG A 85 -0.69 1.46 7.82
C ARG A 85 -0.65 2.87 8.42
N GLU A 86 0.45 3.26 9.03
CA GLU A 86 0.61 4.60 9.62
C GLU A 86 0.60 5.70 8.54
N THR A 87 1.27 5.49 7.41
CA THR A 87 1.24 6.45 6.30
C THR A 87 -0.16 6.58 5.71
N LEU A 88 -0.89 5.47 5.50
CA LEU A 88 -2.27 5.50 5.02
C LEU A 88 -3.22 6.17 6.01
N ARG A 89 -3.03 5.96 7.32
CA ARG A 89 -3.77 6.68 8.37
C ARG A 89 -3.52 8.19 8.29
N GLY A 90 -2.25 8.59 8.17
CA GLY A 90 -1.88 9.99 8.05
C GLY A 90 -2.54 10.66 6.83
N VAL A 91 -2.53 10.00 5.68
CA VAL A 91 -3.16 10.51 4.45
C VAL A 91 -4.69 10.50 4.53
N ALA A 92 -5.29 9.49 5.15
CA ALA A 92 -6.75 9.39 5.29
C ALA A 92 -7.33 10.34 6.36
N GLN A 93 -6.54 10.72 7.37
CA GLN A 93 -6.91 11.70 8.40
C GLN A 93 -6.53 13.13 8.01
N ALA A 94 -5.66 13.32 7.02
CA ALA A 94 -5.37 14.62 6.43
C ALA A 94 -6.52 15.06 5.51
N GLN A 95 -7.72 15.24 6.07
CA GLN A 95 -8.85 15.97 5.50
C GLN A 95 -9.71 16.58 6.61
#